data_AF-A0A8B8F0E3-F1
#
_entry.id   AF-A0A8B8F0E3-F1
#
_cell.length_a   1.000
_cell.length_b   1.000
_cell.length_c   1.000
_cell.angle_alpha   90.00
_cell.angle_beta   90.00
_cell.angle_gamma   90.00
#
_symmetry.space_group_name_H-M   'P 1'
#
loop_
_entity.id
_entity.type
_entity.pdbx_description
1 polymer ?
#
loop_
_entity_poly.entity_id
_entity_poly.type
_entity_poly.pdbx_seq_one_letter_code
_entity_poly.pdbx_strand_id
1 'polypeptide(L)'
;MYTCPNFRHFFVIIILTVFTRFFYVNGLMLCPTMDKWHQRAEVFCKNSNIYMYHCLPTIFLNESTEMCLKDIKIEEGYCAVYNTHLRQVSYDRKTNCAGNKNFAGCPEKQYRSNETFRYPSCQEINPVETCYLADLNCPDIDRSSGSGRSGVNNAGQLTWIFPILFAHILCHFKLNP
;
A
#
# COMPACT_ATOMS: atom_id res chain seq x y z
N MET A 1 41.25 -32.04 20.57
CA MET A 1 40.94 -30.91 19.67
C MET A 1 39.46 -30.95 19.37
N TYR A 2 38.69 -30.03 19.93
CA TYR A 2 37.25 -29.92 19.69
C TYR A 2 37.00 -28.73 18.78
N THR A 3 36.42 -28.97 17.61
CA THR A 3 36.02 -27.95 16.64
C THR A 3 34.62 -27.43 16.99
N CYS A 4 34.49 -26.14 17.26
CA CYS A 4 33.18 -25.47 17.39
C CYS A 4 32.55 -25.25 16.01
N PRO A 5 31.27 -25.64 15.78
CA PRO A 5 30.56 -25.26 14.57
C PRO A 5 30.02 -23.83 14.66
N ASN A 6 30.19 -23.10 13.56
CA ASN A 6 29.85 -21.70 13.34
C ASN A 6 28.33 -21.51 13.20
N PHE A 7 27.63 -21.10 14.27
CA PHE A 7 26.16 -20.96 14.32
C PHE A 7 25.68 -19.51 14.20
N ARG A 8 26.41 -18.64 13.50
CA ARG A 8 26.19 -17.18 13.55
C ARG A 8 25.75 -16.51 12.25
N HIS A 9 25.70 -17.24 11.13
CA HIS A 9 25.38 -16.68 9.82
C HIS A 9 23.92 -16.86 9.35
N PHE A 10 23.15 -17.79 9.94
CA PHE A 10 21.79 -18.07 9.47
C PHE A 10 20.73 -17.07 9.95
N PHE A 11 20.92 -16.43 11.11
CA PHE A 11 19.90 -15.54 11.69
C PHE A 11 19.81 -14.17 11.01
N VAL A 12 20.90 -13.69 10.41
CA VAL A 12 20.94 -12.34 9.80
C VAL A 12 20.20 -12.29 8.46
N ILE A 13 20.16 -13.41 7.73
CA ILE A 13 19.52 -13.48 6.41
C ILE A 13 17.98 -13.52 6.53
N ILE A 14 17.44 -14.11 7.60
CA ILE A 14 15.98 -14.24 7.80
C ILE A 14 15.34 -12.89 8.17
N ILE A 15 16.05 -12.00 8.87
CA ILE A 15 15.48 -10.69 9.24
C ILE A 15 15.34 -9.75 8.02
N LEU A 16 16.22 -9.87 7.02
CA LEU A 16 16.19 -9.02 5.82
C LEU A 16 15.11 -9.42 4.80
N THR A 17 14.70 -10.69 4.76
CA THR A 17 13.65 -11.15 3.82
C THR A 17 12.23 -10.90 4.33
N VAL A 18 12.04 -10.77 5.65
CA VAL A 18 10.72 -10.47 6.25
C VAL A 18 10.39 -8.97 6.16
N PHE A 19 11.39 -8.09 6.19
CA PHE A 19 11.16 -6.63 6.23
C PHE A 19 10.94 -5.96 4.85
N THR A 20 11.15 -6.66 3.73
CA THR A 20 11.19 -6.04 2.39
C THR A 20 9.91 -6.18 1.56
N ARG A 21 8.79 -6.61 2.14
CA ARG A 21 7.49 -6.70 1.43
C ARG A 21 6.47 -5.61 1.77
N PHE A 22 6.92 -4.49 2.34
CA PHE A 22 6.16 -3.25 2.27
C PHE A 22 6.76 -2.40 1.16
N PHE A 23 6.09 -2.38 0.01
CA PHE A 23 6.40 -1.40 -1.05
C PHE A 23 5.93 -0.03 -0.58
N TYR A 24 6.74 0.59 0.27
CA TYR A 24 6.62 1.99 0.65
C TYR A 24 7.26 2.82 -0.46
N VAL A 25 6.53 3.03 -1.55
CA VAL A 25 6.97 3.92 -2.62
C VAL A 25 6.30 5.26 -2.37
N ASN A 26 7.07 6.24 -1.90
CA ASN A 26 6.65 7.65 -1.72
C ASN A 26 5.48 7.89 -0.74
N GLY A 27 5.36 7.13 0.36
CA GLY A 27 4.39 7.43 1.42
C GLY A 27 2.92 7.16 1.10
N LEU A 28 2.59 6.75 -0.14
CA LEU A 28 1.27 6.22 -0.49
C LEU A 28 1.28 4.70 -0.36
N MET A 29 0.50 4.17 0.58
CA MET A 29 0.12 2.76 0.55
C MET A 29 -0.97 2.57 -0.50
N LEU A 30 -0.55 2.29 -1.74
CA LEU A 30 -1.44 2.09 -2.87
C LEU A 30 -1.96 0.65 -2.94
N CYS A 31 -3.26 0.52 -3.07
CA CYS A 31 -3.89 -0.74 -3.44
C CYS A 31 -3.41 -1.22 -4.83
N PRO A 32 -3.37 -2.54 -5.08
CA PRO A 32 -2.96 -3.05 -6.37
C PRO A 32 -3.93 -2.60 -7.47
N THR A 33 -3.37 -2.29 -8.63
CA THR A 33 -4.09 -2.06 -9.88
C THR A 33 -4.80 -3.34 -10.35
N MET A 34 -5.75 -3.19 -11.28
CA MET A 34 -6.57 -4.29 -11.80
C MET A 34 -5.74 -5.49 -12.30
N ASP A 35 -4.62 -5.25 -12.97
CA ASP A 35 -3.70 -6.29 -13.48
C ASP A 35 -3.07 -7.12 -12.36
N LYS A 36 -2.85 -6.54 -11.18
CA LYS A 36 -2.27 -7.23 -10.01
C LYS A 36 -3.33 -7.74 -9.03
N TRP A 37 -4.58 -7.30 -9.16
CA TRP A 37 -5.66 -7.64 -8.23
C TRP A 37 -5.87 -9.14 -8.11
N HIS A 38 -5.97 -9.85 -9.24
CA HIS A 38 -6.16 -11.30 -9.27
C HIS A 38 -4.99 -12.05 -8.64
N GLN A 39 -3.75 -11.62 -8.92
CA GLN A 39 -2.56 -12.21 -8.33
C GLN A 39 -2.54 -12.05 -6.81
N ARG A 40 -2.91 -10.86 -6.29
CA ARG A 40 -2.99 -10.62 -4.84
C ARG A 40 -4.11 -11.44 -4.20
N ALA A 41 -5.25 -11.56 -4.88
CA ALA A 41 -6.38 -12.35 -4.41
C ALA A 41 -6.02 -13.83 -4.22
N GLU A 42 -5.29 -14.43 -5.16
CA GLU A 42 -4.84 -15.83 -5.05
C GLU A 42 -3.90 -16.07 -3.86
N VAL A 43 -3.11 -15.05 -3.48
CA VAL A 43 -2.18 -15.13 -2.35
C VAL A 43 -2.90 -14.94 -1.02
N PHE A 44 -3.78 -13.95 -0.91
CA PHE A 44 -4.43 -13.58 0.36
C PHE A 44 -5.67 -14.41 0.69
N CYS A 45 -6.44 -14.82 -0.33
CA CYS A 45 -7.70 -15.54 -0.18
C CYS A 45 -7.66 -16.98 -0.67
N LYS A 46 -6.48 -17.61 -0.61
CA LYS A 46 -6.30 -18.99 -1.07
C LYS A 46 -7.30 -19.93 -0.39
N ASN A 47 -7.99 -20.74 -1.20
CA ASN A 47 -8.96 -21.76 -0.76
C ASN A 47 -10.21 -21.22 -0.04
N SER A 48 -10.57 -19.94 -0.17
CA SER A 48 -11.84 -19.44 0.34
C SER A 48 -12.88 -19.32 -0.77
N ASN A 49 -14.04 -19.95 -0.56
CA ASN A 49 -15.21 -19.80 -1.43
C ASN A 49 -16.21 -18.75 -0.90
N ILE A 50 -15.95 -18.21 0.30
CA ILE A 50 -16.87 -17.31 1.02
C ILE A 50 -16.26 -15.92 1.18
N TYR A 51 -14.95 -15.85 1.37
CA TYR A 51 -14.21 -14.60 1.51
C TYR A 51 -13.57 -14.20 0.19
N MET A 52 -13.61 -12.91 -0.08
CA MET A 52 -13.05 -12.29 -1.27
C MET A 52 -11.91 -11.38 -0.85
N TYR A 53 -11.01 -11.15 -1.80
CA TYR A 53 -9.91 -10.23 -1.59
C TYR A 53 -10.39 -8.79 -1.68
N HIS A 54 -9.90 -7.98 -0.75
CA HIS A 54 -10.16 -6.56 -0.67
C HIS A 54 -8.85 -5.82 -0.46
N CYS A 55 -8.75 -4.64 -1.06
CA CYS A 55 -7.82 -3.61 -0.64
C CYS A 55 -8.61 -2.32 -0.49
N LEU A 56 -8.74 -1.86 0.75
CA LEU A 56 -9.62 -0.77 1.14
C LEU A 56 -8.92 0.18 2.11
N PRO A 57 -9.18 1.49 2.00
CA PRO A 57 -8.89 2.44 3.07
C PRO A 57 -9.55 2.02 4.39
N THR A 58 -8.92 2.33 5.52
CA THR A 58 -9.59 2.21 6.82
C THR A 58 -10.67 3.29 6.97
N ILE A 59 -11.58 3.11 7.92
CA ILE A 59 -12.56 4.16 8.30
C ILE A 59 -11.91 5.48 8.76
N PHE A 60 -10.60 5.49 9.03
CA PHE A 60 -9.85 6.69 9.40
C PHE A 60 -9.10 7.32 8.23
N LEU A 61 -9.10 6.70 7.06
CA LEU A 61 -8.43 7.18 5.83
C LEU A 61 -6.95 7.53 6.03
N ASN A 62 -6.30 6.91 7.02
CA ASN A 62 -4.89 7.10 7.34
C ASN A 62 -3.99 6.00 6.74
N GLU A 63 -4.59 4.89 6.33
CA GLU A 63 -3.92 3.79 5.67
C GLU A 63 -4.92 3.00 4.83
N SER A 64 -4.39 2.26 3.86
CA SER A 64 -5.14 1.22 3.15
C SER A 64 -4.67 -0.13 3.66
N THR A 65 -5.52 -1.15 3.59
CA THR A 65 -5.13 -2.50 4.04
C THR A 65 -5.64 -3.53 3.06
N GLU A 66 -4.82 -4.54 2.82
CA GLU A 66 -5.17 -5.73 2.07
C GLU A 66 -5.68 -6.83 2.99
N MET A 67 -6.81 -7.43 2.66
CA MET A 67 -7.50 -8.37 3.53
C MET A 67 -8.36 -9.36 2.75
N CYS A 68 -8.65 -10.49 3.40
CA CYS A 68 -9.58 -11.49 2.91
C CYS A 68 -10.84 -11.51 3.79
N LEU A 69 -11.93 -10.90 3.32
CA LEU A 69 -13.14 -10.68 4.11
C LEU A 69 -14.40 -11.02 3.32
N LYS A 70 -15.55 -10.99 4.00
CA LYS A 70 -16.83 -11.27 3.36
C LYS A 70 -17.21 -10.08 2.49
N ASP A 71 -17.49 -10.36 1.23
CA ASP A 71 -17.94 -9.34 0.29
C ASP A 71 -19.34 -8.83 0.64
N ILE A 72 -19.52 -7.51 0.55
CA ILE A 72 -20.80 -6.83 0.75
C ILE A 72 -21.14 -5.97 -0.47
N LYS A 73 -22.43 -5.63 -0.60
CA LYS A 73 -22.88 -4.64 -1.57
C LYS A 73 -22.67 -3.24 -1.00
N ILE A 74 -22.11 -2.37 -1.82
CA ILE A 74 -21.87 -0.96 -1.51
C ILE A 74 -22.85 -0.14 -2.33
N GLU A 75 -23.59 0.74 -1.65
CA GLU A 75 -24.58 1.61 -2.28
C GLU A 75 -23.94 2.57 -3.29
N GLU A 76 -24.74 3.02 -4.26
CA GLU A 76 -24.32 4.03 -5.23
C GLU A 76 -23.87 5.32 -4.53
N GLY A 77 -22.84 5.96 -5.09
CA GLY A 77 -22.29 7.19 -4.54
C GLY A 77 -21.46 7.01 -3.26
N TYR A 78 -21.15 5.78 -2.82
CA TYR A 78 -20.32 5.54 -1.63
C TYR A 78 -19.08 4.68 -1.91
N CYS A 79 -18.00 4.94 -1.18
CA CYS A 79 -16.77 4.15 -1.23
C CYS A 79 -16.77 3.04 -0.18
N ALA A 80 -16.23 1.88 -0.53
CA ALA A 80 -15.99 0.80 0.40
C ALA A 80 -14.82 1.16 1.34
N VAL A 81 -14.98 0.87 2.63
CA VAL A 81 -13.93 1.05 3.65
C VAL A 81 -13.84 -0.15 4.56
N TYR A 82 -12.67 -0.35 5.13
CA TYR A 82 -12.46 -1.31 6.20
C TYR A 82 -12.75 -0.68 7.56
N ASN A 83 -13.79 -1.18 8.22
CA ASN A 83 -14.10 -0.80 9.59
C ASN A 83 -13.17 -1.56 10.55
N THR A 84 -12.14 -0.88 11.04
CA THR A 84 -11.12 -1.44 11.93
C THR A 84 -11.69 -1.85 13.30
N HIS A 85 -12.76 -1.20 13.77
CA HIS A 85 -13.43 -1.57 15.02
C HIS A 85 -14.21 -2.88 14.89
N LEU A 86 -15.00 -3.01 13.82
CA LEU A 86 -15.86 -4.18 13.57
C LEU A 86 -15.13 -5.30 12.81
N ARG A 87 -13.91 -5.03 12.34
CA ARG A 87 -13.10 -5.93 11.50
C ARG A 87 -13.84 -6.46 10.27
N GLN A 88 -14.63 -5.60 9.64
CA GLN A 88 -15.45 -5.95 8.48
C GLN A 88 -15.46 -4.83 7.45
N VAL A 89 -15.86 -5.18 6.23
CA VAL A 89 -16.09 -4.20 5.18
C VAL A 89 -17.36 -3.39 5.50
N SER A 90 -17.31 -2.10 5.20
CA SER A 90 -18.42 -1.16 5.33
C SER A 90 -18.36 -0.15 4.18
N TYR A 91 -19.18 0.90 4.23
CA TYR A 91 -19.15 2.01 3.30
C TYR A 91 -18.93 3.32 4.06
N ASP A 92 -18.17 4.25 3.47
CA ASP A 92 -17.93 5.55 4.07
C ASP A 92 -19.05 6.52 3.67
N ARG A 93 -19.80 7.01 4.65
CA ARG A 93 -20.88 7.97 4.43
C ARG A 93 -20.38 9.37 4.03
N LYS A 94 -19.11 9.69 4.30
CA LYS A 94 -18.51 10.98 3.94
C LYS A 94 -18.34 11.14 2.43
N THR A 95 -18.13 10.03 1.72
CA THR A 95 -17.94 10.04 0.27
C THR A 95 -19.25 10.16 -0.50
N ASN A 96 -20.37 10.56 0.11
CA ASN A 96 -21.67 10.59 -0.57
C ASN A 96 -21.63 11.50 -1.82
N CYS A 97 -21.31 10.92 -2.96
CA CYS A 97 -21.16 11.61 -4.22
C CYS A 97 -22.48 11.91 -4.91
N ALA A 98 -23.55 11.23 -4.52
CA ALA A 98 -24.90 11.56 -4.99
C ALA A 98 -25.33 12.94 -4.46
N GLY A 99 -24.83 13.35 -3.29
CA GLY A 99 -25.10 14.67 -2.69
C GLY A 99 -23.93 15.67 -2.73
N ASN A 100 -22.69 15.20 -2.87
CA ASN A 100 -21.48 16.02 -2.75
C ASN A 100 -20.84 16.26 -4.13
N LYS A 101 -20.91 17.50 -4.63
CA LYS A 101 -20.27 17.92 -5.89
C LYS A 101 -18.74 17.97 -5.80
N ASN A 102 -18.18 17.83 -4.60
CA ASN A 102 -16.75 17.97 -4.35
C ASN A 102 -15.98 16.66 -4.49
N PHE A 103 -16.61 15.55 -4.85
CA PHE A 103 -15.93 14.26 -5.00
C PHE A 103 -16.14 13.72 -6.42
N ALA A 104 -15.05 13.46 -7.14
CA ALA A 104 -15.08 12.98 -8.52
C ALA A 104 -14.82 11.47 -8.63
N GLY A 105 -15.37 10.84 -9.68
CA GLY A 105 -15.07 9.44 -10.01
C GLY A 105 -15.71 8.40 -9.09
N CYS A 106 -16.75 8.78 -8.35
CA CYS A 106 -17.48 7.87 -7.47
C CYS A 106 -18.25 6.77 -8.24
N PRO A 107 -18.61 5.66 -7.57
CA PRO A 107 -19.47 4.64 -8.15
C PRO A 107 -20.86 5.18 -8.48
N GLU A 108 -21.23 5.18 -9.76
CA GLU A 108 -22.56 5.61 -10.23
C GLU A 108 -23.66 4.57 -9.98
N LYS A 109 -23.27 3.33 -9.65
CA LYS A 109 -24.17 2.21 -9.42
C LYS A 109 -23.70 1.42 -8.21
N GLN A 110 -24.63 0.67 -7.63
CA GLN A 110 -24.30 -0.32 -6.61
C GLN A 110 -23.25 -1.30 -7.16
N TYR A 111 -22.23 -1.60 -6.35
CA TYR A 111 -21.15 -2.53 -6.69
C TYR A 111 -20.81 -3.44 -5.52
N ARG A 112 -19.99 -4.46 -5.76
CA ARG A 112 -19.47 -5.33 -4.70
C ARG A 112 -18.15 -4.80 -4.16
N SER A 113 -17.95 -4.89 -2.86
CA SER A 113 -16.72 -4.40 -2.21
C SER A 113 -15.42 -5.07 -2.66
N ASN A 114 -15.47 -6.24 -3.30
CA ASN A 114 -14.30 -6.87 -3.93
C ASN A 114 -14.00 -6.31 -5.34
N GLU A 115 -14.84 -5.42 -5.85
CA GLU A 115 -14.69 -4.74 -7.14
C GLU A 115 -14.20 -3.29 -6.98
N THR A 116 -13.78 -2.87 -5.78
CA THR A 116 -13.32 -1.51 -5.50
C THR A 116 -12.16 -1.06 -6.40
N PHE A 117 -11.37 -1.99 -6.95
CA PHE A 117 -10.32 -1.69 -7.95
C PHE A 117 -10.83 -0.98 -9.21
N ARG A 118 -12.14 -1.03 -9.49
CA ARG A 118 -12.77 -0.30 -10.60
C ARG A 118 -12.95 1.19 -10.29
N TYR A 119 -12.75 1.60 -9.04
CA TYR A 119 -12.97 2.97 -8.56
C TYR A 119 -11.70 3.49 -7.84
N PRO A 120 -10.64 3.87 -8.57
CA PRO A 120 -9.38 4.36 -7.98
C PRO A 120 -9.58 5.57 -7.04
N SER A 121 -10.54 6.43 -7.37
CA SER A 121 -10.99 7.56 -6.53
C SER A 121 -11.39 7.15 -5.10
N CYS A 122 -11.89 5.92 -4.92
CA CYS A 122 -12.25 5.34 -3.64
C CYS A 122 -11.10 4.59 -2.94
N GLN A 123 -9.92 4.52 -3.55
CA GLN A 123 -8.74 3.83 -3.01
C GLN A 123 -7.59 4.79 -2.70
N GLU A 124 -7.53 5.91 -3.42
CA GLU A 124 -6.49 6.93 -3.28
C GLU A 124 -6.83 7.89 -2.14
N ILE A 125 -6.00 7.85 -1.10
CA ILE A 125 -6.16 8.66 0.12
C ILE A 125 -4.89 9.47 0.38
N ASN A 126 -5.06 10.64 0.98
CA ASN A 126 -4.00 11.36 1.68
C ASN A 126 -3.99 10.88 3.14
N PRO A 127 -3.02 10.04 3.55
CA PRO A 127 -2.99 9.47 4.90
C PRO A 127 -2.69 10.51 5.99
N VAL A 128 -2.06 11.64 5.63
CA VAL A 128 -1.73 12.73 6.56
C VAL A 128 -2.97 13.56 6.87
N GLU A 129 -3.73 13.90 5.82
CA GLU A 129 -4.93 14.74 5.93
C GLU A 129 -6.21 13.92 6.15
N THR A 130 -6.12 12.59 6.14
CA THR A 130 -7.22 11.64 6.39
C THR A 130 -8.41 11.86 5.46
N CYS A 131 -8.14 12.07 4.18
CA CYS A 131 -9.13 12.34 3.15
C CYS A 131 -8.83 11.59 1.85
N TYR A 132 -9.83 11.48 0.98
CA TYR A 132 -9.65 10.94 -0.37
C TYR A 132 -9.04 11.99 -1.28
N LEU A 133 -8.09 11.60 -2.13
CA LEU A 133 -7.51 12.51 -3.14
C LEU A 133 -8.55 12.99 -4.16
N ALA A 134 -9.62 12.24 -4.34
CA ALA A 134 -10.74 12.61 -5.20
C ALA A 134 -11.67 13.69 -4.59
N ASP A 135 -11.52 14.03 -3.31
CA ASP A 135 -12.22 15.16 -2.68
C ASP A 135 -11.49 16.47 -2.99
N LEU A 136 -12.17 17.44 -3.59
CA LEU A 136 -11.63 18.76 -3.95
C LEU A 136 -11.10 19.54 -2.73
N ASN A 137 -11.54 19.20 -1.52
CA ASN A 137 -11.04 19.82 -0.29
C ASN A 137 -9.83 19.10 0.29
N CYS A 138 -9.45 17.94 -0.24
CA CYS A 138 -8.29 17.20 0.20
C CYS A 138 -7.02 17.83 -0.39
N PRO A 139 -6.05 18.25 0.46
CA PRO A 139 -4.79 18.77 -0.04
C PRO A 139 -4.02 17.68 -0.79
N ASP A 140 -3.45 18.04 -1.95
CA ASP A 140 -2.51 17.16 -2.65
C ASP A 140 -1.30 16.85 -1.76
N ILE A 141 -0.79 15.63 -1.87
CA ILE A 141 0.38 15.13 -1.12
C ILE A 141 1.64 15.98 -1.44
N ASP A 142 1.65 16.70 -2.57
CA ASP A 142 2.74 17.58 -3.00
C ASP A 142 2.76 18.98 -2.32
N ARG A 143 1.81 19.32 -1.44
CA ARG A 143 1.74 20.67 -0.82
C ARG A 143 2.48 20.82 0.51
N SER A 144 3.03 19.76 1.08
CA SER A 144 3.87 19.83 2.29
C SER A 144 5.38 19.68 2.01
N SER A 145 5.79 19.57 0.75
CA SER A 145 7.21 19.58 0.35
C SER A 145 7.46 20.28 -1.00
N GLY A 146 7.50 21.62 -0.96
CA GLY A 146 8.32 22.44 -1.86
C GLY A 146 8.07 22.38 -3.38
N SER A 147 7.42 23.41 -3.92
CA SER A 147 7.62 23.99 -5.26
C SER A 147 8.19 23.10 -6.39
N GLY A 148 7.35 22.71 -7.36
CA GLY A 148 7.85 22.15 -8.62
C GLY A 148 6.76 21.83 -9.63
N ARG A 149 6.49 22.76 -10.54
CA ARG A 149 5.68 22.60 -11.77
C ARG A 149 6.19 21.45 -12.66
N SER A 150 5.23 20.80 -13.33
CA SER A 150 5.25 20.26 -14.70
C SER A 150 6.49 19.52 -15.21
N GLY A 151 6.27 18.32 -15.74
CA GLY A 151 7.09 17.82 -16.83
C GLY A 151 7.04 16.32 -17.03
N VAL A 152 6.06 15.86 -17.81
CA VAL A 152 6.22 14.63 -18.61
C VAL A 152 7.52 14.77 -19.41
N ASN A 153 8.44 13.82 -19.27
CA ASN A 153 9.39 13.42 -20.31
C ASN A 153 9.85 11.98 -20.04
N ASN A 154 9.46 11.06 -20.94
CA ASN A 154 10.17 9.80 -21.11
C ASN A 154 11.55 10.07 -21.70
N ALA A 155 12.62 9.72 -21.00
CA ALA A 155 13.93 9.44 -21.58
C ALA A 155 14.75 8.65 -20.55
N GLY A 156 15.26 7.48 -20.96
CA GLY A 156 16.02 6.60 -20.08
C GLY A 156 17.30 7.24 -19.55
N GLN A 157 17.64 6.95 -18.29
CA GLN A 157 19.01 7.12 -17.81
C GLN A 157 19.29 6.21 -16.62
N LEU A 158 19.98 5.10 -16.92
CA LEU A 158 20.76 4.33 -15.97
C LEU A 158 21.85 5.26 -15.40
N THR A 159 21.81 5.54 -14.09
CA THR A 159 22.95 6.09 -13.37
C THR A 159 23.23 5.23 -12.14
N TRP A 160 24.32 4.48 -12.27
CA TRP A 160 25.12 3.96 -11.18
C TRP A 160 25.57 5.13 -10.30
N ILE A 161 25.48 4.99 -8.98
CA ILE A 161 26.44 5.44 -7.95
C ILE A 161 25.80 5.17 -6.58
N PHE A 162 26.36 4.19 -5.87
CA PHE A 162 26.74 4.33 -4.45
C PHE A 162 27.80 3.27 -4.16
N PRO A 163 29.08 3.54 -4.48
CA PRO A 163 30.15 2.84 -3.82
C PRO A 163 30.33 3.45 -2.42
N ILE A 164 30.93 2.65 -1.54
CA ILE A 164 31.54 3.07 -0.28
C ILE A 164 30.56 3.19 0.92
N LEU A 165 30.14 2.03 1.45
CA LEU A 165 30.17 1.85 2.90
C LEU A 165 31.45 1.09 3.25
N PHE A 166 32.42 1.92 3.62
CA PHE A 166 33.71 1.64 4.23
C PHE A 166 33.67 0.46 5.22
N ALA A 167 34.57 -0.48 4.99
CA ALA A 167 35.58 -0.92 5.96
C ALA A 167 35.12 -1.25 7.39
N HIS A 168 34.50 -2.42 7.57
CA HIS A 168 34.44 -3.09 8.87
C HIS A 168 34.89 -4.57 8.82
N ILE A 169 35.60 -4.99 7.77
CA ILE A 169 36.17 -6.36 7.65
C ILE A 169 37.66 -6.27 7.29
N LEU A 170 38.43 -5.54 8.11
CA LEU A 170 39.90 -5.63 8.13
C LEU A 170 40.41 -5.61 9.58
N CYS A 171 39.75 -6.36 10.46
CA CYS A 171 40.16 -6.50 11.86
C CYS A 171 40.49 -7.95 12.26
N HIS A 172 40.89 -8.83 11.33
CA HIS A 172 41.28 -10.19 11.69
C HIS A 172 42.53 -10.75 10.99
N PHE A 173 43.26 -9.92 10.23
CA PHE A 173 44.53 -10.31 9.61
C PHE A 173 45.68 -9.42 10.07
N LYS A 174 45.99 -9.44 11.38
CA LYS A 174 47.37 -9.26 11.84
C LYS A 174 47.51 -9.60 13.32
N LEU A 175 48.53 -10.42 13.59
CA LEU A 175 49.12 -10.91 14.84
C LEU A 175 48.98 -12.45 14.89
N ASN A 176 50.03 -13.25 14.84
CA ASN A 176 51.47 -13.11 14.58
C ASN A 176 51.99 -14.57 14.36
N PRO A 177 53.28 -14.82 14.01
CA PRO A 177 53.78 -16.06 13.41
C PRO A 177 53.67 -17.32 14.27
#